data_AF-A0A7S3HII8-F1
#
_entry.id   AF-A0A7S3HII8-F1
#
_cell.length_a   1.000
_cell.length_b   1.000
_cell.length_c   1.000
_cell.angle_alpha   90.00
_cell.angle_beta   90.00
_cell.angle_gamma   90.00
#
_symmetry.space_group_name_H-M   'P 1'
#
loop_
_entity.id
_entity.type
_entity.pdbx_description
1 polymer ?
#
loop_
_entity_poly.entity_id
_entity_poly.type
_entity_poly.pdbx_seq_one_letter_code
_entity_poly.pdbx_strand_id
1 'polypeptide(L)'
;RKAAARAPQSKVAFVYSGQGSQWPEMGRALMQTSTTFRDTIQRLDKYARAVNDKLCLFEWFAGPAEGAEVDPTEMGWMNKQRSGLGITAYQIGLTNMLQAANLHPDFVLGHSLGEVGASYAAGLQTEQQTIEIAIVRSGLSAYILPDTYMLKTRSCLDKSDLLRDGIVSTIYDSSTLTTIAASRSTKKSSVSIAEVQEEDTFYFYYVKDATQVPAELRRTECGEMLFDLNGSMVAVGLESAVIQQAIEELGLTQTCVACYNSPQGQTVSGAAPEVQQLKTHLEKQHKDLFWRDVPTDKVAYHAPHL
;
A
#
# COMPACT_ATOMS: atom_id res chain seq x y z
N ARG A 1 55.27 -5.15 -21.19
CA ARG A 1 54.35 -5.49 -20.08
C ARG A 1 52.95 -5.59 -20.67
N LYS A 2 52.37 -6.79 -20.78
CA LYS A 2 50.96 -6.96 -21.20
C LYS A 2 50.09 -6.40 -20.07
N ALA A 3 49.23 -5.44 -20.38
CA ALA A 3 48.21 -4.98 -19.44
C ALA A 3 47.36 -6.19 -19.05
N ALA A 4 47.26 -6.48 -17.76
CA ALA A 4 46.34 -7.50 -17.27
C ALA A 4 44.93 -7.13 -17.73
N ALA A 5 44.25 -8.05 -18.41
CA ALA A 5 42.85 -7.87 -18.77
C ALA A 5 42.06 -7.60 -17.49
N ARG A 6 41.42 -6.44 -17.41
CA ARG A 6 40.57 -6.06 -16.28
C ARG A 6 39.45 -7.10 -16.22
N ALA A 7 39.28 -7.79 -15.09
CA ALA A 7 38.18 -8.73 -14.90
C ALA A 7 36.85 -8.01 -15.22
N PRO A 8 35.88 -8.69 -15.87
CA PRO A 8 34.60 -8.07 -16.18
C PRO A 8 33.98 -7.53 -14.89
N GLN A 9 33.56 -6.26 -14.92
CA GLN A 9 32.91 -5.63 -13.78
C GLN A 9 31.61 -6.39 -13.47
N SER A 10 31.46 -6.86 -12.23
CA SER A 10 30.23 -7.51 -11.79
C SER A 10 29.06 -6.54 -11.94
N LYS A 11 27.97 -7.02 -12.53
CA LYS A 11 26.74 -6.23 -12.64
C LYS A 11 26.05 -6.14 -11.28
N VAL A 12 25.42 -4.99 -11.01
CA VAL A 12 24.75 -4.68 -9.74
C VAL A 12 23.26 -4.46 -9.99
N ALA A 13 22.41 -5.05 -9.15
CA ALA A 13 20.98 -4.79 -9.15
C ALA A 13 20.57 -4.10 -7.85
N PHE A 14 19.79 -3.03 -7.93
CA PHE A 14 19.13 -2.44 -6.77
C PHE A 14 17.71 -2.97 -6.68
N VAL A 15 17.35 -3.52 -5.52
CA VAL A 15 16.03 -4.14 -5.27
C VAL A 15 15.33 -3.38 -4.15
N TYR A 16 14.13 -2.88 -4.43
CA TYR A 16 13.38 -1.98 -3.57
C TYR A 16 12.19 -2.70 -2.94
N SER A 17 12.11 -2.65 -1.61
CA SER A 17 11.08 -3.32 -0.82
C SER A 17 9.72 -2.59 -0.88
N GLY A 18 8.64 -3.36 -0.69
CA GLY A 18 7.28 -2.84 -0.66
C GLY A 18 6.82 -2.40 0.73
N GLN A 19 5.55 -2.03 0.82
CA GLN A 19 4.85 -1.73 2.07
C GLN A 19 4.92 -2.93 3.02
N GLY A 20 5.08 -2.67 4.32
CA GLY A 20 5.27 -3.70 5.34
C GLY A 20 6.74 -4.00 5.66
N SER A 21 7.70 -3.41 4.93
CA SER A 21 9.13 -3.55 5.21
C SER A 21 9.66 -2.53 6.23
N GLN A 22 8.85 -1.56 6.63
CA GLN A 22 9.25 -0.54 7.58
C GLN A 22 9.41 -1.12 9.00
N TRP A 23 10.22 -0.46 9.82
CA TRP A 23 10.40 -0.78 11.23
C TRP A 23 10.46 0.52 12.06
N PRO A 24 10.24 0.47 13.39
CA PRO A 24 10.08 1.68 14.21
C PRO A 24 11.24 2.68 14.08
N GLU A 25 12.49 2.21 14.04
CA GLU A 25 13.69 3.06 14.00
C GLU A 25 14.25 3.30 12.59
N MET A 26 13.43 3.13 11.55
CA MET A 26 13.87 3.25 10.16
C MET A 26 14.49 4.63 9.89
N GLY A 27 15.74 4.63 9.42
CA GLY A 27 16.47 5.84 9.05
C GLY A 27 17.13 6.61 10.19
N ARG A 28 16.82 6.35 11.47
CA ARG A 28 17.37 7.15 12.58
C ARG A 28 18.90 7.13 12.67
N ALA A 29 19.49 5.94 12.61
CA ALA A 29 20.95 5.81 12.63
C ALA A 29 21.60 6.52 11.43
N LEU A 30 20.95 6.51 10.26
CA LEU A 30 21.47 7.19 9.07
C LEU A 30 21.33 8.72 9.15
N MET A 31 20.28 9.24 9.78
CA MET A 31 20.16 10.68 10.07
C MET A 31 21.36 11.20 10.88
N GLN A 32 21.84 10.39 11.83
CA GLN A 32 22.96 10.72 12.71
C GLN A 32 24.32 10.52 12.02
N THR A 33 24.47 9.46 11.23
CA THR A 33 25.78 9.01 10.74
C THR A 33 26.10 9.37 9.29
N SER A 34 25.09 9.70 8.47
CA SER A 34 25.26 9.96 7.03
C SER A 34 24.78 11.36 6.65
N THR A 35 25.73 12.21 6.24
CA THR A 35 25.41 13.55 5.71
C THR A 35 24.59 13.46 4.44
N THR A 36 24.92 12.56 3.50
CA THR A 36 24.14 12.38 2.28
C THR A 36 22.69 11.98 2.56
N PHE A 37 22.47 11.09 3.52
CA PHE A 37 21.11 10.68 3.91
C PHE A 37 20.34 11.86 4.51
N ARG A 38 20.93 12.53 5.51
CA ARG A 38 20.31 13.66 6.20
C ARG A 38 19.97 14.81 5.25
N ASP A 39 20.89 15.19 4.38
CA ASP A 39 20.68 16.25 3.39
C ASP A 39 19.58 15.86 2.39
N THR A 40 19.49 14.57 2.03
CA THR A 40 18.41 14.05 1.19
C THR A 40 17.06 14.18 1.89
N ILE A 41 16.93 13.70 3.13
CA ILE A 41 15.69 13.85 3.89
C ILE A 41 15.30 15.32 4.06
N GLN A 42 16.26 16.23 4.25
CA GLN A 42 15.98 17.67 4.32
C GLN A 42 15.41 18.24 3.01
N ARG A 43 15.92 17.81 1.85
CA ARG A 43 15.33 18.20 0.55
C ARG A 43 13.92 17.64 0.38
N LEU A 44 13.74 16.35 0.70
CA LEU A 44 12.44 15.68 0.61
C LEU A 44 11.40 16.30 1.54
N ASP A 45 11.78 16.71 2.75
CA ASP A 45 10.91 17.45 3.68
C ASP A 45 10.41 18.76 3.09
N LYS A 46 11.30 19.53 2.43
CA LYS A 46 10.91 20.76 1.74
C LYS A 46 9.89 20.50 0.64
N TYR A 47 10.11 19.47 -0.19
CA TYR A 47 9.15 19.09 -1.24
C TYR A 47 7.82 18.64 -0.64
N ALA A 48 7.84 17.83 0.41
CA ALA A 48 6.63 17.35 1.07
C ALA A 48 5.82 18.48 1.70
N ARG A 49 6.48 19.43 2.38
CA ARG A 49 5.83 20.63 2.95
C ARG A 49 5.22 21.54 1.90
N ALA A 50 5.77 21.57 0.68
CA ALA A 50 5.18 22.33 -0.42
C ALA A 50 3.85 21.73 -0.90
N VAL A 51 3.66 20.41 -0.76
CA VAL A 51 2.40 19.72 -1.07
C VAL A 51 1.41 19.83 0.10
N ASN A 52 1.91 19.62 1.32
CA ASN A 52 1.12 19.66 2.55
C ASN A 52 2.00 20.15 3.70
N ASP A 53 1.74 21.36 4.18
CA ASP A 53 2.53 22.07 5.19
C ASP A 53 2.58 21.37 6.56
N LYS A 54 1.67 20.41 6.80
CA LYS A 54 1.62 19.58 8.00
C LYS A 54 2.56 18.37 7.97
N LEU A 55 3.15 18.05 6.82
CA LEU A 55 4.13 16.97 6.71
C LEU A 55 5.47 17.44 7.29
N CYS A 56 6.07 16.62 8.15
CA CYS A 56 7.35 16.91 8.78
C CYS A 56 8.29 15.70 8.68
N LEU A 57 8.66 15.31 7.44
CA LEU A 57 9.50 14.14 7.19
C LEU A 57 10.83 14.18 7.94
N PHE A 58 11.47 15.35 8.02
CA PHE A 58 12.74 15.47 8.73
C PHE A 58 12.60 15.11 10.21
N GLU A 59 11.56 15.65 10.87
CA GLU A 59 11.26 15.37 12.27
C GLU A 59 10.86 13.90 12.46
N TRP A 60 10.09 13.31 11.54
CA TRP A 60 9.71 11.91 11.61
C TRP A 60 10.92 10.97 11.54
N PHE A 61 11.91 11.26 10.69
CA PHE A 61 13.15 10.47 10.60
C PHE A 61 14.14 10.73 11.74
N ALA A 62 14.21 11.97 12.25
CA ALA A 62 14.99 12.28 13.44
C ALA A 62 14.42 11.56 14.67
N GLY A 63 13.09 11.42 14.70
CA GLY A 63 12.29 10.89 15.79
C GLY A 63 12.39 11.74 17.06
N PRO A 64 11.79 11.28 18.17
CA PRO A 64 11.80 12.04 19.41
C PRO A 64 13.20 12.22 20.00
N ALA A 65 13.34 13.29 20.80
CA ALA A 65 14.52 13.51 21.63
C ALA A 65 14.75 12.33 22.58
N GLU A 66 16.02 12.07 22.89
CA GLU A 66 16.42 11.00 23.79
C GLU A 66 15.72 11.14 25.16
N GLY A 67 15.07 10.07 25.62
CA GLY A 67 14.34 10.03 26.89
C GLY A 67 12.91 10.60 26.85
N ALA A 68 12.42 11.07 25.70
CA ALA A 68 11.01 11.41 25.57
C ALA A 68 10.14 10.14 25.58
N GLU A 69 9.12 10.11 26.46
CA GLU A 69 8.05 9.13 26.35
C GLU A 69 7.25 9.43 25.09
N VAL A 70 7.37 8.56 24.10
CA VAL A 70 6.55 8.61 22.88
C VAL A 70 5.80 7.30 22.80
N ASP A 71 4.50 7.41 22.51
CA ASP A 71 3.68 6.24 22.24
C ASP A 71 4.31 5.50 21.03
N PRO A 72 4.64 4.20 21.14
CA PRO A 72 5.19 3.43 20.03
C PRO A 72 4.32 3.47 18.76
N THR A 73 3.01 3.73 18.90
CA THR A 73 2.08 3.94 17.78
C THR A 73 2.26 5.31 17.11
N GLU A 74 2.81 6.30 17.81
CA GLU A 74 3.19 7.63 17.30
C GLU A 74 4.53 7.65 16.57
N MET A 75 5.40 6.64 16.79
CA MET A 75 6.64 6.44 16.01
C MET A 75 6.37 6.15 14.52
N GLY A 76 5.10 6.08 14.13
CA GLY A 76 4.62 6.70 12.90
C GLY A 76 4.74 5.84 11.66
N TRP A 77 5.84 5.10 11.49
CA TRP A 77 6.02 4.31 10.27
C TRP A 77 5.00 3.17 10.15
N MET A 78 4.44 2.67 11.25
CA MET A 78 3.37 1.65 11.19
C MET A 78 2.00 2.20 10.79
N ASN A 79 1.84 3.52 10.72
CA ASN A 79 0.62 4.16 10.24
C ASN A 79 0.58 4.12 8.70
N LYS A 80 -0.53 3.69 8.08
CA LYS A 80 -0.65 3.63 6.61
C LYS A 80 -0.39 4.96 5.89
N GLN A 81 -0.69 6.08 6.53
CA GLN A 81 -0.48 7.42 5.96
C GLN A 81 0.99 7.84 5.95
N ARG A 82 1.85 7.21 6.77
CA ARG A 82 3.28 7.55 6.88
C ARG A 82 4.18 6.46 6.31
N SER A 83 3.83 5.19 6.46
CA SER A 83 4.60 4.02 5.98
C SER A 83 5.08 4.18 4.54
N GLY A 84 4.15 4.46 3.61
CA GLY A 84 4.47 4.51 2.19
C GLY A 84 5.44 5.64 1.84
N LEU A 85 5.16 6.82 2.39
CA LEU A 85 5.98 8.00 2.26
C LEU A 85 7.38 7.82 2.89
N GLY A 86 7.43 7.25 4.10
CA GLY A 86 8.66 6.96 4.82
C GLY A 86 9.54 5.96 4.10
N ILE A 87 8.98 4.83 3.63
CA ILE A 87 9.72 3.83 2.85
C ILE A 87 10.31 4.48 1.60
N THR A 88 9.52 5.24 0.85
CA THR A 88 9.98 5.90 -0.38
C THR A 88 11.12 6.88 -0.09
N ALA A 89 10.97 7.74 0.92
CA ALA A 89 12.01 8.69 1.32
C ALA A 89 13.30 7.99 1.78
N TYR A 90 13.17 6.90 2.54
CA TYR A 90 14.30 6.07 2.97
C TYR A 90 15.03 5.46 1.77
N GLN A 91 14.29 4.92 0.79
CA GLN A 91 14.82 4.34 -0.43
C GLN A 91 15.56 5.36 -1.31
N ILE A 92 15.02 6.59 -1.46
CA ILE A 92 15.72 7.69 -2.14
C ILE A 92 17.03 8.02 -1.40
N GLY A 93 16.98 8.13 -0.06
CA GLY A 93 18.16 8.38 0.77
C GLY A 93 19.27 7.33 0.59
N LEU A 94 18.90 6.04 0.60
CA LEU A 94 19.85 4.96 0.34
C LEU A 94 20.40 4.99 -1.09
N THR A 95 19.54 5.25 -2.08
CA THR A 95 19.96 5.36 -3.49
C THR A 95 21.02 6.44 -3.66
N ASN A 96 20.80 7.62 -3.07
CA ASN A 96 21.74 8.73 -3.11
C ASN A 96 23.05 8.42 -2.38
N MET A 97 23.00 7.71 -1.26
CA MET A 97 24.20 7.24 -0.56
C MET A 97 25.05 6.32 -1.42
N LEU A 98 24.43 5.33 -2.08
CA LEU A 98 25.12 4.39 -2.95
C LEU A 98 25.71 5.09 -4.18
N GLN A 99 24.96 5.99 -4.81
CA GLN A 99 25.44 6.80 -5.93
C GLN A 99 26.58 7.73 -5.53
N ALA A 100 26.52 8.36 -4.35
CA ALA A 100 27.62 9.18 -3.81
C ALA A 100 28.90 8.34 -3.56
N ALA A 101 28.75 7.04 -3.28
CA ALA A 101 29.85 6.08 -3.21
C ALA A 101 30.27 5.52 -4.58
N ASN A 102 29.80 6.12 -5.68
CA ASN A 102 30.07 5.72 -7.06
C ASN A 102 29.58 4.28 -7.39
N LEU A 103 28.53 3.82 -6.69
CA LEU A 103 27.82 2.58 -6.98
C LEU A 103 26.52 2.90 -7.73
N HIS A 104 26.44 2.45 -8.98
CA HIS A 104 25.27 2.62 -9.83
C HIS A 104 24.69 1.25 -10.20
N PRO A 105 23.34 1.12 -10.26
CA PRO A 105 22.71 -0.12 -10.68
C PRO A 105 22.81 -0.31 -12.20
N ASP A 106 23.08 -1.54 -12.63
CA ASP A 106 22.83 -2.01 -14.00
C ASP A 106 21.35 -2.41 -14.18
N PHE A 107 20.70 -2.81 -13.08
CA PHE A 107 19.31 -3.23 -13.04
C PHE A 107 18.60 -2.67 -11.81
N VAL A 108 17.32 -2.36 -11.97
CA VAL A 108 16.48 -1.87 -10.88
C VAL A 108 15.18 -2.66 -10.85
N LEU A 109 14.79 -3.14 -9.68
CA LEU A 109 13.52 -3.84 -9.47
C LEU A 109 12.83 -3.28 -8.23
N GLY A 110 11.54 -3.03 -8.33
CA GLY A 110 10.70 -2.64 -7.19
C GLY A 110 9.62 -3.68 -6.95
N HIS A 111 9.34 -3.96 -5.69
CA HIS A 111 8.22 -4.81 -5.30
C HIS A 111 7.09 -3.96 -4.74
N SER A 112 5.91 -3.96 -5.39
CA SER A 112 4.73 -3.21 -4.94
C SER A 112 5.09 -1.72 -4.75
N LEU A 113 4.92 -1.15 -3.56
CA LEU A 113 5.35 0.22 -3.24
C LEU A 113 6.81 0.52 -3.64
N GLY A 114 7.70 -0.47 -3.58
CA GLY A 114 9.11 -0.31 -3.95
C GLY A 114 9.32 0.09 -5.42
N GLU A 115 8.32 -0.10 -6.29
CA GLU A 115 8.35 0.41 -7.67
C GLU A 115 8.55 1.93 -7.73
N VAL A 116 8.06 2.67 -6.73
CA VAL A 116 8.23 4.13 -6.62
C VAL A 116 9.69 4.50 -6.35
N GLY A 117 10.39 3.76 -5.49
CA GLY A 117 11.83 3.96 -5.27
C GLY A 117 12.68 3.49 -6.46
N ALA A 118 12.26 2.40 -7.10
CA ALA A 118 12.89 1.85 -8.28
C ALA A 118 12.83 2.82 -9.49
N SER A 119 11.69 3.46 -9.74
CA SER A 119 11.56 4.44 -10.83
C SER A 119 12.48 5.64 -10.65
N TYR A 120 12.67 6.11 -9.41
CA TYR A 120 13.68 7.13 -9.08
C TYR A 120 15.09 6.66 -9.41
N ALA A 121 15.48 5.48 -8.94
CA ALA A 121 16.81 4.93 -9.16
C ALA A 121 17.14 4.64 -10.64
N ALA A 122 16.11 4.37 -11.44
CA ALA A 122 16.20 4.24 -12.89
C ALA A 122 16.29 5.58 -13.63
N GLY A 123 16.19 6.71 -12.93
CA GLY A 123 16.26 8.05 -13.52
C GLY A 123 14.99 8.49 -14.25
N LEU A 124 13.85 7.81 -14.03
CA LEU A 124 12.58 8.12 -14.66
C LEU A 124 11.84 9.28 -13.98
N GLN A 125 12.21 9.58 -12.73
CA GLN A 125 11.57 10.58 -11.88
C GLN A 125 12.62 11.35 -11.09
N THR A 126 12.34 12.61 -10.78
CA THR A 126 13.14 13.40 -9.84
C THR A 126 12.80 13.07 -8.38
N GLU A 127 13.64 13.47 -7.42
CA GLU A 127 13.33 13.36 -5.98
C GLU A 127 11.96 13.96 -5.65
N GLN A 128 11.67 15.16 -6.19
CA GLN A 128 10.42 15.88 -5.97
C GLN A 128 9.22 15.11 -6.51
N GLN A 129 9.28 14.65 -7.77
CA GLN A 129 8.17 13.89 -8.36
C GLN A 129 7.91 12.59 -7.59
N THR A 130 8.98 11.90 -7.18
CA THR A 130 8.89 10.63 -6.47
C THR A 130 8.23 10.81 -5.10
N ILE A 131 8.59 11.86 -4.36
CA ILE A 131 7.98 12.12 -3.04
C ILE A 131 6.54 12.62 -3.16
N GLU A 132 6.22 13.41 -4.18
CA GLU A 132 4.85 13.84 -4.49
C GLU A 132 3.93 12.63 -4.77
N ILE A 133 4.39 11.67 -5.57
CA ILE A 133 3.68 10.41 -5.80
C ILE A 133 3.46 9.64 -4.50
N ALA A 134 4.50 9.54 -3.66
CA ALA A 134 4.40 8.83 -2.39
C ALA A 134 3.41 9.51 -1.41
N ILE A 135 3.34 10.84 -1.40
CA ILE A 135 2.36 11.61 -0.60
C ILE A 135 0.95 11.31 -1.07
N VAL A 136 0.69 11.39 -2.38
CA VAL A 136 -0.64 11.11 -2.94
C VAL A 136 -1.04 9.67 -2.61
N ARG A 137 -0.20 8.68 -2.92
CA ARG A 137 -0.49 7.26 -2.64
C ARG A 137 -0.75 7.00 -1.15
N SER A 138 0.06 7.57 -0.26
CA SER A 138 -0.12 7.39 1.19
C SER A 138 -1.39 8.09 1.68
N GLY A 139 -1.73 9.26 1.14
CA GLY A 139 -2.97 9.98 1.43
C GLY A 139 -4.22 9.22 0.99
N LEU A 140 -4.17 8.57 -0.18
CA LEU A 140 -5.27 7.74 -0.68
C LEU A 140 -5.57 6.56 0.25
N SER A 141 -4.55 5.98 0.90
CA SER A 141 -4.76 4.91 1.88
C SER A 141 -5.60 5.34 3.10
N ALA A 142 -5.67 6.64 3.41
CA ALA A 142 -6.49 7.15 4.51
C ALA A 142 -8.00 6.98 4.27
N TYR A 143 -8.40 6.78 3.00
CA TYR A 143 -9.78 6.52 2.63
C TYR A 143 -10.18 5.06 2.86
N ILE A 144 -9.22 4.17 3.05
CA ILE A 144 -9.49 2.80 3.48
C ILE A 144 -9.75 2.87 4.99
N LEU A 145 -11.03 2.82 5.35
CA LEU A 145 -11.50 2.91 6.73
C LEU A 145 -11.63 1.49 7.28
N PRO A 146 -10.71 1.04 8.16
CA PRO A 146 -10.83 -0.26 8.78
C PRO A 146 -12.11 -0.33 9.61
N ASP A 147 -12.59 -1.55 9.85
CA ASP A 147 -13.83 -1.80 10.59
C ASP A 147 -15.08 -1.20 9.89
N THR A 148 -15.00 -1.00 8.57
CA THR A 148 -16.13 -0.65 7.69
C THR A 148 -16.14 -1.56 6.46
N TYR A 149 -17.14 -1.39 5.61
CA TYR A 149 -17.30 -2.13 4.37
C TYR A 149 -17.37 -1.18 3.17
N MET A 150 -17.04 -1.68 1.99
CA MET A 150 -17.23 -1.00 0.72
C MET A 150 -18.19 -1.81 -0.15
N LEU A 151 -19.37 -1.27 -0.42
CA LEU A 151 -20.29 -1.84 -1.40
C LEU A 151 -19.91 -1.30 -2.78
N LYS A 152 -19.53 -2.21 -3.69
CA LYS A 152 -19.44 -1.96 -5.13
C LYS A 152 -20.73 -2.46 -5.77
N THR A 153 -21.43 -1.62 -6.55
CA THR A 153 -22.65 -2.01 -7.28
C THR A 153 -22.76 -1.27 -8.61
N ARG A 154 -23.45 -1.86 -9.59
CA ARG A 154 -23.80 -1.19 -10.86
C ARG A 154 -25.02 -0.27 -10.71
N SER A 155 -25.81 -0.46 -9.64
CA SER A 155 -27.03 0.30 -9.40
C SER A 155 -26.72 1.53 -8.55
N CYS A 156 -27.14 2.70 -9.02
CA CYS A 156 -27.16 3.88 -8.17
C CYS A 156 -28.23 3.68 -7.08
N LEU A 157 -27.81 3.71 -5.81
CA LEU A 157 -28.73 3.67 -4.66
C LEU A 157 -29.30 5.07 -4.39
N ASP A 158 -30.60 5.16 -4.10
CA ASP A 158 -31.25 6.44 -3.84
C ASP A 158 -30.76 7.04 -2.50
N LYS A 159 -30.67 8.37 -2.42
CA LYS A 159 -30.15 9.06 -1.22
C LYS A 159 -30.99 8.76 0.03
N SER A 160 -32.29 8.50 -0.11
CA SER A 160 -33.13 8.08 1.02
C SER A 160 -32.72 6.71 1.57
N ASP A 161 -32.20 5.82 0.73
CA ASP A 161 -31.70 4.50 1.13
C ASP A 161 -30.31 4.63 1.79
N LEU A 162 -29.52 5.63 1.37
CA LEU A 162 -28.18 5.94 1.88
C LEU A 162 -28.18 6.71 3.23
N LEU A 163 -29.28 7.40 3.55
CA LEU A 163 -29.40 8.27 4.74
C LEU A 163 -29.75 7.53 6.05
N ARG A 164 -29.82 6.19 6.04
CA ARG A 164 -29.82 5.42 7.30
C ARG A 164 -28.39 5.43 7.89
N ASP A 165 -28.05 6.51 8.60
CA ASP A 165 -26.95 6.69 9.57
C ASP A 165 -25.55 6.05 9.32
N GLY A 166 -25.18 5.71 8.09
CA GLY A 166 -23.92 4.99 7.89
C GLY A 166 -23.33 4.91 6.50
N ILE A 167 -24.01 5.42 5.46
CA ILE A 167 -23.54 5.23 4.08
C ILE A 167 -22.97 6.51 3.46
N VAL A 168 -21.67 6.50 3.13
CA VAL A 168 -20.98 7.62 2.45
C VAL A 168 -20.70 7.24 0.99
N SER A 169 -21.34 7.94 0.05
CA SER A 169 -21.19 7.70 -1.40
C SER A 169 -19.88 8.27 -1.95
N THR A 170 -19.16 7.47 -2.75
CA THR A 170 -18.09 7.96 -3.62
C THR A 170 -18.24 7.32 -5.01
N ILE A 171 -18.30 8.14 -6.07
CA ILE A 171 -18.39 7.63 -7.46
C ILE A 171 -16.96 7.40 -7.96
N TYR A 172 -16.72 6.27 -8.63
CA TYR A 172 -15.39 5.91 -9.13
C TYR A 172 -15.48 5.33 -10.56
N ASP A 173 -14.55 5.74 -11.43
CA ASP A 173 -14.39 5.20 -12.79
C ASP A 173 -13.17 4.25 -12.84
N SER A 174 -13.37 3.06 -13.36
CA SER A 174 -12.39 1.96 -13.41
C SER A 174 -11.45 2.00 -14.63
N SER A 175 -11.62 2.95 -15.55
CA SER A 175 -10.91 2.97 -16.84
C SER A 175 -9.40 3.25 -16.76
N THR A 176 -8.87 3.70 -15.62
CA THR A 176 -7.43 3.76 -15.35
C THR A 176 -7.17 3.40 -13.89
N LEU A 177 -6.20 2.52 -13.63
CA LEU A 177 -5.73 2.10 -12.30
C LEU A 177 -5.14 3.28 -11.50
N THR A 178 -5.97 4.26 -11.12
CA THR A 178 -5.61 5.38 -10.24
C THR A 178 -6.74 5.61 -9.26
N THR A 179 -6.54 5.13 -8.03
CA THR A 179 -7.46 5.35 -6.91
C THR A 179 -7.70 6.86 -6.70
N ILE A 180 -8.88 7.39 -7.06
CA ILE A 180 -9.31 8.75 -6.72
C ILE A 180 -10.07 8.74 -5.39
N ALA A 181 -9.51 9.49 -4.45
CA ALA A 181 -10.08 9.82 -3.15
C ALA A 181 -11.38 10.63 -3.23
N ALA A 182 -12.27 10.37 -2.26
CA ALA A 182 -13.50 11.12 -2.06
C ALA A 182 -13.23 12.60 -1.71
N SER A 183 -13.89 13.51 -2.43
CA SER A 183 -13.94 14.94 -2.08
C SER A 183 -15.00 15.18 -0.99
N ARG A 184 -14.59 15.67 0.19
CA ARG A 184 -15.49 16.40 1.09
C ARG A 184 -15.78 17.77 0.45
N SER A 185 -16.75 17.84 -0.44
CA SER A 185 -17.34 19.12 -0.83
C SER A 185 -18.72 19.28 -0.22
N THR A 186 -18.83 20.21 0.73
CA THR A 186 -20.09 20.78 1.21
C THR A 186 -20.58 21.93 0.32
N LYS A 187 -20.08 22.08 -0.92
CA LYS A 187 -20.57 23.09 -1.87
C LYS A 187 -20.80 22.50 -3.25
N LYS A 188 -21.99 22.75 -3.79
CA LYS A 188 -22.38 22.50 -5.18
C LYS A 188 -21.29 22.97 -6.14
N SER A 189 -20.50 22.04 -6.67
CA SER A 189 -19.75 22.23 -7.91
C SER A 189 -20.04 21.03 -8.78
N SER A 190 -20.92 21.26 -9.77
CA SER A 190 -21.21 20.33 -10.85
C SER A 190 -19.95 20.11 -11.67
N VAL A 191 -19.30 18.97 -11.49
CA VAL A 191 -18.31 18.47 -12.45
C VAL A 191 -19.11 17.93 -13.63
N SER A 192 -18.89 18.48 -14.82
CA SER A 192 -19.44 17.94 -16.05
C SER A 192 -18.76 16.61 -16.34
N ILE A 193 -19.51 15.53 -16.16
CA ILE A 193 -19.16 14.17 -16.57
C ILE A 193 -19.13 14.20 -18.10
N ALA A 194 -17.94 14.25 -18.69
CA ALA A 194 -17.79 13.96 -20.11
C ALA A 194 -18.23 12.49 -20.33
N GLU A 195 -19.04 12.25 -21.36
CA GLU A 195 -19.73 10.99 -21.66
C GLU A 195 -18.86 9.75 -21.43
N VAL A 196 -19.05 9.11 -20.27
CA VAL A 196 -18.56 7.76 -19.97
C VAL A 196 -19.66 6.80 -20.42
N GLN A 197 -19.29 5.78 -21.20
CA GLN A 197 -20.24 4.75 -21.64
C GLN A 197 -20.82 4.02 -20.42
N GLU A 198 -22.14 4.01 -20.28
CA GLU A 198 -22.87 3.53 -19.08
C GLU A 198 -22.58 2.07 -18.68
N GLU A 199 -22.04 1.24 -19.57
CA GLU A 199 -21.87 -0.21 -19.36
C GLU A 199 -20.76 -0.59 -18.36
N ASP A 200 -19.77 0.29 -18.12
CA ASP A 200 -18.59 0.01 -17.26
C ASP A 200 -18.57 0.79 -15.93
N THR A 201 -19.69 1.43 -15.56
CA THR A 201 -19.74 2.28 -14.36
C THR A 201 -20.10 1.48 -13.11
N PHE A 202 -19.31 1.66 -12.04
CA PHE A 202 -19.62 1.15 -10.70
C PHE A 202 -19.76 2.30 -9.70
N TYR A 203 -20.70 2.15 -8.78
CA TYR A 203 -20.86 3.00 -7.62
C TYR A 203 -20.23 2.35 -6.40
N PHE A 204 -19.56 3.14 -5.57
CA PHE A 204 -18.91 2.67 -4.35
C PHE A 204 -19.48 3.40 -3.14
N TYR A 205 -19.84 2.63 -2.12
CA TYR A 205 -20.45 3.15 -0.90
C TYR A 205 -19.73 2.61 0.32
N TYR A 206 -19.30 3.48 1.23
CA TYR A 206 -18.85 3.05 2.55
C TYR A 206 -20.05 2.65 3.38
N VAL A 207 -19.99 1.50 4.04
CA VAL A 207 -21.05 0.99 4.90
C VAL A 207 -20.45 0.64 6.25
N LYS A 208 -21.02 1.15 7.34
CA LYS A 208 -20.55 0.84 8.70
C LYS A 208 -21.02 -0.52 9.21
N ASP A 209 -22.22 -0.93 8.82
CA ASP A 209 -22.87 -2.14 9.29
C ASP A 209 -23.35 -2.95 8.10
N ALA A 210 -22.66 -4.07 7.83
CA ALA A 210 -22.99 -4.96 6.73
C ALA A 210 -24.43 -5.50 6.79
N THR A 211 -25.05 -5.57 7.98
CA THR A 211 -26.42 -6.06 8.13
C THR A 211 -27.46 -5.13 7.48
N GLN A 212 -27.10 -3.88 7.21
CA GLN A 212 -27.95 -2.89 6.57
C GLN A 212 -27.96 -3.00 5.04
N VAL A 213 -26.97 -3.70 4.46
CA VAL A 213 -26.92 -3.95 3.02
C VAL A 213 -27.88 -5.09 2.69
N PRO A 214 -28.81 -4.97 1.74
CA PRO A 214 -29.66 -6.09 1.33
C PRO A 214 -28.83 -7.33 0.95
N ALA A 215 -29.29 -8.54 1.31
CA ALA A 215 -28.50 -9.76 1.16
C ALA A 215 -28.13 -10.04 -0.30
N GLU A 216 -29.03 -9.68 -1.21
CA GLU A 216 -28.86 -9.72 -2.66
C GLU A 216 -27.72 -8.81 -3.15
N LEU A 217 -27.36 -7.74 -2.44
CA LEU A 217 -26.23 -6.87 -2.82
C LEU A 217 -24.92 -7.28 -2.16
N ARG A 218 -24.94 -8.24 -1.23
CA ARG A 218 -23.73 -8.66 -0.48
C ARG A 218 -22.83 -9.58 -1.28
N ARG A 219 -23.38 -10.40 -2.19
CA ARG A 219 -22.63 -11.29 -3.10
C ARG A 219 -23.45 -11.58 -4.35
N THR A 220 -23.01 -11.12 -5.52
CA THR A 220 -23.57 -11.60 -6.80
C THR A 220 -22.50 -11.83 -7.86
N GLU A 221 -22.79 -12.75 -8.77
CA GLU A 221 -22.07 -12.93 -10.04
C GLU A 221 -22.14 -11.67 -10.92
N CYS A 222 -23.05 -10.73 -10.62
CA CYS A 222 -23.32 -9.51 -11.38
C CYS A 222 -22.38 -8.34 -11.04
N GLY A 223 -21.29 -8.60 -10.31
CA GLY A 223 -20.30 -7.59 -9.94
C GLY A 223 -20.69 -6.73 -8.73
N GLU A 224 -21.78 -7.07 -8.05
CA GLU A 224 -22.14 -6.46 -6.76
C GLU A 224 -21.43 -7.21 -5.64
N MET A 225 -20.62 -6.48 -4.88
CA MET A 225 -19.79 -7.08 -3.86
C MET A 225 -19.65 -6.14 -2.69
N LEU A 226 -20.00 -6.65 -1.50
CA LEU A 226 -19.70 -5.99 -0.25
C LEU A 226 -18.33 -6.47 0.24
N PHE A 227 -17.39 -5.55 0.25
CA PHE A 227 -16.02 -5.80 0.68
C PHE A 227 -15.82 -5.38 2.14
N ASP A 228 -15.26 -6.26 2.97
CA ASP A 228 -14.80 -5.90 4.30
C ASP A 228 -13.45 -5.17 4.22
N LEU A 229 -13.42 -3.91 4.65
CA LEU A 229 -12.21 -3.07 4.62
C LEU A 229 -11.32 -3.29 5.86
N ASN A 230 -11.73 -4.13 6.80
CA ASN A 230 -10.82 -4.65 7.80
C ASN A 230 -9.91 -5.72 7.16
N GLY A 231 -8.87 -5.26 6.48
CA GLY A 231 -7.96 -6.08 5.71
C GLY A 231 -6.84 -6.71 6.53
N SER A 232 -6.27 -7.78 5.99
CA SER A 232 -5.07 -8.44 6.50
C SER A 232 -4.12 -8.79 5.35
N MET A 233 -2.81 -8.71 5.63
CA MET A 233 -1.75 -9.19 4.75
C MET A 233 -0.81 -10.08 5.53
N VAL A 234 -0.48 -11.24 4.98
CA VAL A 234 0.28 -12.28 5.67
C VAL A 234 1.30 -12.91 4.73
N ALA A 235 2.52 -13.14 5.21
CA ALA A 235 3.51 -13.95 4.53
C ALA A 235 3.26 -15.43 4.88
N VAL A 236 3.11 -16.27 3.86
CA VAL A 236 2.78 -17.69 3.98
C VAL A 236 3.88 -18.51 3.31
N GLY A 237 4.45 -19.46 4.06
CA GLY A 237 5.52 -20.34 3.57
C GLY A 237 4.99 -21.58 2.84
N LEU A 238 4.24 -21.37 1.75
CA LEU A 238 3.74 -22.43 0.89
C LEU A 238 3.87 -22.05 -0.58
N GLU A 239 3.70 -23.03 -1.47
CA GLU A 239 3.56 -22.77 -2.92
C GLU A 239 2.21 -22.08 -3.19
N SER A 240 2.18 -21.19 -4.18
CA SER A 240 0.96 -20.43 -4.50
C SER A 240 -0.21 -21.32 -4.92
N ALA A 241 0.06 -22.43 -5.61
CA ALA A 241 -0.99 -23.38 -6.03
C ALA A 241 -1.73 -23.99 -4.85
N VAL A 242 -1.02 -24.34 -3.77
CA VAL A 242 -1.62 -24.88 -2.54
C VAL A 242 -2.52 -23.83 -1.88
N ILE A 243 -2.06 -22.59 -1.81
CA ILE A 243 -2.83 -21.49 -1.22
C ILE A 243 -4.07 -21.17 -2.06
N GLN A 244 -3.94 -21.12 -3.39
CA GLN A 244 -5.06 -20.88 -4.31
C GLN A 244 -6.11 -21.99 -4.21
N GLN A 245 -5.69 -23.25 -4.19
CA GLN A 245 -6.60 -24.37 -4.01
C GLN A 245 -7.37 -24.25 -2.68
N ALA A 246 -6.69 -23.91 -1.58
CA ALA A 246 -7.34 -23.70 -0.29
C ALA A 246 -8.34 -22.53 -0.30
N ILE A 247 -8.03 -21.43 -1.00
CA ILE A 247 -8.93 -20.29 -1.20
C ILE A 247 -10.20 -20.74 -1.94
N GLU A 248 -10.05 -21.52 -3.00
CA GLU A 248 -11.16 -22.06 -3.81
C GLU A 248 -12.01 -23.07 -3.02
N GLU A 249 -11.39 -24.01 -2.31
CA GLU A 249 -12.06 -25.02 -1.47
C GLU A 249 -12.93 -24.38 -0.39
N LEU A 250 -12.47 -23.26 0.18
CA LEU A 250 -13.18 -22.51 1.21
C LEU A 250 -14.18 -21.48 0.62
N GLY A 251 -14.18 -21.27 -0.69
CA GLY A 251 -15.03 -20.27 -1.34
C GLY A 251 -14.75 -18.83 -0.87
N LEU A 252 -13.48 -18.50 -0.61
CA LEU A 252 -13.07 -17.17 -0.15
C LEU A 252 -13.03 -16.22 -1.36
N THR A 253 -13.84 -15.16 -1.35
CA THR A 253 -14.01 -14.28 -2.51
C THR A 253 -13.28 -12.95 -2.36
N GLN A 254 -12.83 -12.61 -1.15
CA GLN A 254 -12.13 -11.37 -0.84
C GLN A 254 -10.68 -11.60 -0.46
N THR A 255 -10.17 -12.83 -0.66
CA THR A 255 -8.81 -13.26 -0.33
C THR A 255 -8.11 -13.79 -1.57
N CYS A 256 -6.87 -13.37 -1.79
CA CYS A 256 -6.07 -13.79 -2.92
C CYS A 256 -4.59 -13.98 -2.52
N VAL A 257 -3.84 -14.65 -3.41
CA VAL A 257 -2.37 -14.58 -3.39
C VAL A 257 -1.96 -13.26 -4.04
N ALA A 258 -1.54 -12.30 -3.22
CA ALA A 258 -1.20 -10.94 -3.64
C ALA A 258 0.21 -10.81 -4.23
N CYS A 259 1.19 -11.53 -3.66
CA CYS A 259 2.58 -11.44 -4.12
C CYS A 259 3.22 -12.83 -4.20
N TYR A 260 3.94 -13.08 -5.30
CA TYR A 260 4.66 -14.31 -5.55
C TYR A 260 6.16 -14.12 -5.26
N ASN A 261 6.55 -14.17 -3.98
CA ASN A 261 7.89 -13.71 -3.57
C ASN A 261 8.99 -14.76 -3.81
N SER A 262 8.65 -16.04 -3.75
CA SER A 262 9.56 -17.17 -3.97
C SER A 262 8.76 -18.44 -4.28
N PRO A 263 9.40 -19.55 -4.72
CA PRO A 263 8.67 -20.80 -4.98
C PRO A 263 7.79 -21.27 -3.81
N GLN A 264 8.23 -21.06 -2.56
CA GLN A 264 7.54 -21.52 -1.35
C GLN A 264 7.22 -20.39 -0.36
N GLY A 265 7.14 -19.15 -0.83
CA GLY A 265 6.89 -18.00 0.03
C GLY A 265 6.07 -16.95 -0.69
N GLN A 266 4.82 -16.81 -0.28
CA GLN A 266 3.87 -15.89 -0.89
C GLN A 266 3.40 -14.86 0.11
N THR A 267 2.78 -13.79 -0.38
CA THR A 267 1.97 -12.90 0.44
C THR A 267 0.50 -13.11 0.07
N VAL A 268 -0.31 -13.42 1.07
CA VAL A 268 -1.77 -13.47 0.94
C VAL A 268 -2.35 -12.16 1.44
N SER A 269 -3.38 -11.66 0.75
CA SER A 269 -4.10 -10.47 1.14
C SER A 269 -5.60 -10.68 1.03
N GLY A 270 -6.37 -10.12 1.96
CA GLY A 270 -7.82 -10.15 1.90
C GLY A 270 -8.51 -9.61 3.14
N ALA A 271 -9.82 -9.81 3.21
CA ALA A 271 -10.60 -9.54 4.41
C ALA A 271 -10.06 -10.35 5.59
N ALA A 272 -9.84 -9.72 6.74
CA ALA A 272 -9.24 -10.37 7.91
C ALA A 272 -9.99 -11.65 8.36
N PRO A 273 -11.34 -11.71 8.36
CA PRO A 273 -12.05 -12.95 8.67
C PRO A 273 -11.75 -14.10 7.70
N GLU A 274 -11.67 -13.82 6.39
CA GLU A 274 -11.37 -14.84 5.38
C GLU A 274 -9.91 -15.31 5.46
N VAL A 275 -8.96 -14.38 5.66
CA VAL A 275 -7.54 -14.71 5.89
C VAL A 275 -7.37 -15.59 7.13
N GLN A 276 -8.14 -15.35 8.19
CA GLN A 276 -8.13 -16.19 9.39
C GLN A 276 -8.75 -17.57 9.17
N GLN A 277 -9.80 -17.68 8.34
CA GLN A 277 -10.35 -18.97 7.93
C GLN A 277 -9.32 -19.78 7.13
N LEU A 278 -8.65 -19.14 6.16
CA LEU A 278 -7.58 -19.74 5.38
C LEU A 278 -6.43 -20.26 6.27
N LYS A 279 -5.99 -19.44 7.24
CA LYS A 279 -4.98 -19.85 8.24
C LYS A 279 -5.38 -21.13 8.95
N THR A 280 -6.59 -21.15 9.49
CA THR A 280 -7.13 -22.27 10.27
C THR A 280 -7.22 -23.56 9.43
N HIS A 281 -7.53 -23.43 8.14
CA HIS A 281 -7.55 -24.56 7.20
C HIS A 281 -6.14 -25.09 6.91
N LEU A 282 -5.19 -24.20 6.60
CA LEU A 282 -3.83 -24.57 6.25
C LEU A 282 -3.05 -25.14 7.45
N GLU A 283 -3.24 -24.61 8.66
CA GLU A 283 -2.59 -25.12 9.88
C GLU A 283 -2.99 -26.57 10.20
N LYS A 284 -4.21 -26.98 9.83
CA LYS A 284 -4.65 -28.39 9.99
C LYS A 284 -3.93 -29.35 9.03
N GLN A 285 -3.48 -28.86 7.89
CA GLN A 285 -2.86 -29.67 6.84
C GLN A 285 -1.32 -29.61 6.88
N HIS A 286 -0.76 -28.53 7.42
CA HIS A 286 0.68 -28.27 7.43
C HIS A 286 1.17 -27.96 8.85
N LYS A 287 1.81 -28.96 9.47
CA LYS A 287 2.25 -28.90 10.88
C LYS A 287 3.28 -27.81 11.18
N ASP A 288 4.13 -27.47 10.21
CA ASP A 288 5.20 -26.47 10.33
C ASP A 288 4.96 -25.25 9.42
N LEU A 289 3.71 -24.82 9.31
CA LEU A 289 3.32 -23.68 8.47
C LEU A 289 4.01 -22.39 8.94
N PHE A 290 4.84 -21.81 8.07
CA PHE A 290 5.30 -20.44 8.28
C PHE A 290 4.17 -19.46 7.98
N TRP A 291 3.82 -18.66 8.99
CA TRP A 291 2.80 -17.62 8.91
C TRP A 291 3.26 -16.39 9.67
N ARG A 292 3.33 -15.23 9.00
CA ARG A 292 3.72 -13.96 9.63
C ARG A 292 2.88 -12.81 9.11
N ASP A 293 2.28 -12.04 10.01
CA ASP A 293 1.54 -10.84 9.65
C ASP A 293 2.48 -9.78 9.05
N VAL A 294 1.99 -9.07 8.03
CA VAL A 294 2.67 -7.95 7.39
C VAL A 294 2.05 -6.66 7.95
N PRO A 295 2.85 -5.73 8.50
CA PRO A 295 2.31 -4.54 9.16
C PRO A 295 1.82 -3.53 8.12
N THR A 296 0.53 -3.60 7.78
CA THR A 296 -0.13 -2.76 6.78
C THR A 296 -1.31 -1.96 7.35
N ASP A 297 -1.40 -1.82 8.68
CA ASP A 297 -2.40 -1.00 9.37
C ASP A 297 -3.85 -1.31 8.93
N LYS A 298 -4.16 -2.62 8.97
CA LYS A 298 -5.43 -3.24 8.55
C LYS A 298 -5.80 -3.02 7.07
N VAL A 299 -4.83 -2.69 6.22
CA VAL A 299 -5.05 -2.56 4.77
C VAL A 299 -4.61 -3.83 4.05
N ALA A 300 -5.50 -4.36 3.21
CA ALA A 300 -5.24 -5.51 2.36
C ALA A 300 -4.86 -5.05 0.94
N TYR A 301 -3.61 -4.61 0.75
CA TYR A 301 -3.14 -4.18 -0.57
C TYR A 301 -3.13 -5.34 -1.58
N HIS A 302 -3.55 -5.07 -2.82
CA HIS A 302 -3.70 -6.06 -3.92
C HIS A 302 -4.81 -7.10 -3.71
N ALA A 303 -5.64 -6.93 -2.68
CA ALA A 303 -6.84 -7.73 -2.52
C ALA A 303 -7.87 -7.37 -3.61
N PRO A 304 -8.86 -8.22 -3.92
CA PRO A 304 -9.81 -7.98 -5.01
C PRO A 304 -10.59 -6.64 -4.98
N HIS A 305 -10.56 -5.94 -3.84
CA HIS A 305 -11.21 -4.65 -3.62
C HIS A 305 -10.29 -3.42 -3.80
N LEU A 306 -8.98 -3.60 -3.95
CA LEU A 306 -7.95 -2.55 -4.03
C LEU A 306 -6.94 -2.83 -5.14
#